data_AF-A0A674BIR3-F1
#
_entry.id   AF-A0A674BIR3-F1
#
_cell.length_a   1.000
_cell.length_b   1.000
_cell.length_c   1.000
_cell.angle_alpha   90.00
_cell.angle_beta   90.00
_cell.angle_gamma   90.00
#
_symmetry.space_group_name_H-M   'P 1'
#
loop_
_entity.id
_entity.type
_entity.pdbx_description
1 polymer ?
#
loop_
_entity_poly.entity_id
_entity_poly.type
_entity_poly.pdbx_seq_one_letter_code
_entity_poly.pdbx_strand_id
1 'polypeptide(L)' 'LSLLSWLISEFPESFNQLDLLKTHDHLIPCGACSLWPGDEQEEGERSEEWYQQKEEKLKDRPEELKLWAAENNRGSVTH' A
#
# COMPACT_ATOMS: atom_id res chain seq x y z
N LEU A 1 -14.17 30.01 0.88
CA LEU A 1 -15.57 29.53 1.02
C LEU A 1 -16.17 29.01 -0.30
N SER A 2 -15.81 29.55 -1.47
CA SER A 2 -16.40 29.10 -2.76
C SER A 2 -15.91 27.74 -3.27
N LEU A 3 -14.63 27.39 -3.12
CA LEU A 3 -14.07 26.12 -3.63
C LEU A 3 -14.49 24.87 -2.82
N LEU A 4 -14.59 24.98 -1.50
CA LEU A 4 -15.09 23.91 -0.62
C LEU A 4 -16.57 23.62 -0.86
N SER A 5 -17.37 24.64 -1.17
CA SER A 5 -18.78 24.47 -1.52
C SER A 5 -19.00 23.76 -2.85
N TRP A 6 -18.06 23.89 -3.80
CA TRP A 6 -18.12 23.20 -5.09
C TRP A 6 -17.79 21.71 -4.94
N LEU A 7 -16.71 21.38 -4.21
CA LEU A 7 -16.30 20.01 -3.99
C LEU A 7 -17.37 19.17 -3.25
N ILE A 8 -18.07 19.79 -2.29
CA ILE A 8 -19.16 19.14 -1.53
C ILE A 8 -20.43 18.96 -2.37
N SER A 9 -20.65 19.79 -3.40
CA SER A 9 -21.81 19.66 -4.29
C SER A 9 -21.61 18.61 -5.39
N GLU A 10 -20.36 18.30 -5.74
CA GLU A 10 -20.02 17.43 -6.87
C GLU A 10 -20.11 15.94 -6.50
N PHE A 11 -19.97 15.61 -5.21
CA PHE A 11 -20.10 14.25 -4.70
C PHE A 11 -21.01 14.23 -3.47
N PRO A 12 -22.24 13.72 -3.59
CA PRO A 12 -23.14 13.62 -2.45
C PRO A 12 -22.53 12.72 -1.37
N GLU A 13 -22.89 12.94 -0.10
CA GLU A 13 -22.39 12.15 1.03
C GLU A 13 -22.73 10.65 0.91
N SER A 14 -23.75 10.32 0.11
CA SER A 14 -24.14 8.95 -0.26
C SER A 14 -23.32 8.34 -1.40
N PHE A 15 -22.38 9.08 -1.99
CA PHE A 15 -21.53 8.61 -3.07
C PHE A 15 -20.49 7.64 -2.53
N ASN A 16 -20.72 6.35 -2.76
CA ASN A 16 -19.77 5.32 -2.40
C ASN A 16 -18.69 5.20 -3.48
N GLN A 17 -17.51 5.74 -3.19
CA GLN A 17 -16.34 5.66 -4.09
C GLN A 17 -15.93 4.22 -4.40
N LEU A 18 -16.18 3.27 -3.48
CA LEU A 18 -15.87 1.86 -3.70
C LEU A 18 -16.80 1.21 -4.73
N ASP A 19 -18.03 1.69 -4.88
CA ASP A 19 -18.95 1.17 -5.89
C ASP A 19 -18.58 1.65 -7.30
N LEU A 20 -17.94 2.82 -7.41
CA LEU A 20 -17.34 3.29 -8.67
C LEU A 20 -16.23 2.33 -9.12
N LEU A 21 -15.35 1.91 -8.20
CA LEU A 21 -14.29 0.94 -8.49
C LEU A 21 -14.90 -0.38 -8.99
N LYS A 22 -15.89 -0.95 -8.29
CA LYS A 22 -16.52 -2.22 -8.70
C LYS A 22 -17.15 -2.17 -10.10
N THR A 23 -17.68 -1.02 -10.50
CA THR A 23 -18.44 -0.87 -11.76
C THR A 23 -17.58 -0.38 -12.92
N HIS A 24 -16.53 0.39 -12.64
CA HIS A 24 -15.71 1.09 -13.64
C HIS A 24 -14.21 0.75 -13.55
N ASP A 25 -13.84 -0.34 -12.85
CA ASP A 25 -12.46 -0.84 -12.78
C ASP A 25 -11.79 -0.95 -14.16
N HIS A 26 -12.56 -1.41 -15.16
CA HIS A 26 -12.14 -1.54 -16.55
C HIS A 26 -11.73 -0.22 -17.24
N LEU A 27 -12.03 0.93 -16.65
CA LEU A 27 -11.60 2.26 -17.12
C LEU A 27 -10.35 2.75 -16.42
N ILE A 28 -9.91 2.09 -15.34
CA ILE A 28 -8.64 2.38 -14.69
C ILE A 28 -7.55 1.88 -15.63
N PRO A 29 -6.70 2.76 -16.18
CA PRO A 29 -5.61 2.33 -17.02
C PRO A 29 -4.69 1.48 -16.16
N CYS A 30 -4.75 0.16 -16.33
CA CYS A 30 -3.69 -0.72 -15.89
C CYS A 30 -2.46 -0.31 -16.71
N GLY A 31 -1.61 0.56 -16.13
CA GLY A 31 -0.33 0.92 -16.74
C GLY A 31 0.40 -0.35 -17.15
N ALA A 32 1.18 -0.27 -18.23
CA ALA A 32 2.00 -1.39 -18.72
C ALA A 32 2.61 -2.10 -17.53
N CYS A 33 2.19 -3.36 -17.32
CA CYS A 33 2.39 -4.22 -16.15
C CYS A 33 3.07 -3.46 -15.01
N SER A 34 2.32 -3.01 -14.00
CA SER A 34 2.93 -2.51 -12.78
C SER A 34 3.81 -3.62 -12.21
N LEU A 35 5.08 -3.65 -12.63
CA LEU A 35 6.06 -4.66 -12.28
C LEU A 35 6.52 -4.30 -10.87
N TRP A 36 5.57 -4.31 -9.93
CA TRP A 36 5.88 -4.47 -8.54
C TRP A 36 6.53 -5.85 -8.47
N PRO A 37 7.84 -5.94 -8.20
CA PRO A 37 8.48 -7.24 -8.15
C PRO A 37 7.90 -7.94 -6.92
N GLY A 38 7.10 -8.94 -7.21
CA GLY A 38 6.12 -9.56 -6.35
C GLY A 38 5.13 -10.39 -7.16
N ASP A 39 4.87 -10.01 -8.42
CA ASP A 39 4.02 -10.80 -9.34
C ASP A 39 4.63 -12.17 -9.75
N GLU A 40 5.91 -12.43 -9.50
CA GLU A 40 6.57 -13.72 -9.86
C GLU A 40 7.44 -14.35 -8.76
N GLN A 41 7.48 -13.81 -7.54
CA GLN A 41 8.28 -14.42 -6.47
C GLN A 41 7.53 -14.37 -5.13
N GLU A 42 6.86 -15.47 -4.78
CA GLU A 42 6.62 -15.88 -3.39
C GLU A 42 7.99 -16.07 -2.71
N GLU A 43 8.65 -14.99 -2.30
CA GLU A 43 9.61 -15.09 -1.21
C GLU A 43 8.82 -15.40 0.06
N GLY A 44 8.89 -16.66 0.49
CA GLY A 44 8.07 -17.23 1.55
C GLY A 44 7.88 -16.30 2.75
N GLU A 45 6.61 -16.17 3.15
CA GLU A 45 6.17 -15.47 4.35
C GLU A 45 7.06 -15.86 5.54
N ARG A 46 7.85 -14.89 6.02
CA ARG A 46 8.57 -15.04 7.28
C ARG A 46 7.59 -14.86 8.43
N SER A 47 7.76 -15.63 9.50
CA SER A 47 6.90 -15.51 10.67
C SER A 47 7.09 -14.16 11.36
N GLU A 48 6.06 -13.69 12.04
CA GLU A 48 6.08 -12.43 12.79
C GLU A 48 7.24 -12.36 13.81
N GLU A 49 7.56 -13.48 14.46
CA GLU A 49 8.65 -13.57 15.43
C GLU A 49 10.03 -13.35 14.80
N TRP A 50 10.17 -13.61 13.49
CA TRP A 50 11.40 -13.33 12.76
C TRP A 50 11.64 -11.82 12.60
N TYR A 51 10.57 -11.07 12.30
CA TYR A 51 10.63 -9.62 12.19
C TYR A 51 10.95 -8.97 13.54
N GLN A 52 10.31 -9.43 14.62
CA GLN A 52 10.58 -8.93 15.98
C GLN A 52 12.03 -9.13 16.43
N GLN A 53 12.61 -10.30 16.12
CA GLN A 53 14.03 -10.56 16.41
C GLN A 53 14.97 -9.66 15.61
N LYS A 54 14.58 -9.22 14.42
CA LYS A 54 15.35 -8.28 13.61
C LYS A 54 15.26 -6.87 14.15
N GLU A 55 14.07 -6.43 14.54
CA GLU A 55 13.86 -5.13 15.18
C GLU A 55 14.69 -4.98 16.46
N GLU A 56 14.64 -5.98 17.35
CA GLU A 56 15.38 -5.95 18.61
C GLU A 56 16.91 -5.89 18.39
N LYS A 57 17.42 -6.54 17.33
CA LYS A 57 18.85 -6.51 16.97
C LYS A 57 19.30 -5.16 16.40
N LEU A 58 18.38 -4.41 15.79
CA LEU A 58 18.68 -3.14 15.12
C LEU A 58 18.19 -1.92 15.92
N LYS A 59 17.61 -2.10 17.11
CA LYS A 59 17.03 -1.03 17.93
C LYS A 59 17.99 0.13 18.22
N ASP A 60 19.28 -0.19 18.39
CA ASP A 60 20.32 0.80 18.68
C ASP A 60 20.87 1.48 17.41
N ARG A 61 20.42 1.07 16.22
CA ARG A 61 20.87 1.54 14.89
C ARG A 61 19.65 1.94 14.04
N PRO A 62 18.98 3.06 14.37
CA PRO A 62 17.69 3.43 13.77
C PRO A 62 17.75 3.66 12.27
N GLU A 63 18.89 4.14 11.73
CA GLU A 63 19.05 4.32 10.28
C GLU A 63 19.04 2.99 9.53
N GLU A 64 19.69 1.97 10.08
CA GLU A 64 19.74 0.63 9.48
C GLU A 64 18.42 -0.12 9.65
N LEU A 65 17.76 0.04 10.80
CA LEU A 65 16.42 -0.47 11.00
C LEU A 65 15.45 0.10 9.96
N LYS A 66 15.53 1.41 9.70
CA LYS A 66 14.68 2.09 8.70
C LYS A 66 14.95 1.60 7.28
N LEU A 67 16.22 1.43 6.90
CA LEU A 67 16.59 0.88 5.58
C LEU A 67 16.11 -0.56 5.43
N TRP A 68 16.31 -1.39 6.45
CA TRP A 68 15.85 -2.77 6.46
C TRP A 68 14.33 -2.88 6.38
N ALA A 69 13.59 -2.07 7.13
CA ALA A 69 12.13 -2.03 7.08
C ALA A 69 11.64 -1.60 5.68
N ALA A 70 12.27 -0.61 5.06
CA ALA A 70 11.91 -0.18 3.71
C ALA A 70 12.12 -1.29 2.67
N GLU A 71 13.18 -2.09 2.82
CA GLU A 71 13.47 -3.23 1.93
C GLU A 71 12.47 -4.38 2.13
N ASN A 72 12.09 -4.68 3.38
CA ASN A 72 11.22 -5.82 3.71
C ASN A 72 9.72 -5.50 3.61
N ASN A 73 9.31 -4.24 3.77
CA ASN A 73 7.93 -3.80 3.54
C ASN A 73 7.52 -3.90 2.07
N ARG A 74 8.47 -4.09 1.15
CA ARG A 74 8.17 -4.37 -0.27
C ARG A 74 7.36 -5.65 -0.46
N GLY A 75 7.54 -6.64 0.43
CA GLY A 75 6.83 -7.92 0.40
C GLY A 75 5.54 -7.97 1.20
N SER A 76 5.18 -6.94 1.99
CA SER A 76 4.02 -6.96 2.88
C SER A 76 2.77 -6.28 2.30
N VAL A 77 2.82 -5.79 1.06
CA VAL A 77 1.71 -5.04 0.42
C VAL A 77 0.67 -5.98 -0.24
N THR A 78 0.83 -7.29 -0.11
CA THR A 78 -0.16 -8.27 -0.56
C THR A 78 -1.06 -8.69 0.60
N HIS A 79 -2.11 -7.90 0.87
CA HIS A 79 -3.31 -8.35 1.58
C HIS A 79 -4.56 -7.73 0.96
#